data_AF-A0A6J5BR83-F1
#
_entry.id   AF-A0A6J5BR83-F1
#
_cell.length_a   1.000
_cell.length_b   1.000
_cell.length_c   1.000
_cell.angle_alpha   90.00
_cell.angle_beta   90.00
_cell.angle_gamma   90.00
#
_symmetry.space_group_name_H-M   'P 1'
#
loop_
_entity.id
_entity.type
_entity.pdbx_description
1 polymer ?
#
loop_
_entity_poly.entity_id
_entity_poly.type
_entity_poly.pdbx_seq_one_letter_code
_entity_poly.pdbx_strand_id
1 'polypeptide(L)'
;MGRPVEVSGDNEKALVTWLTKRLGAPVRAPSLTHAGYDLVGGRLLPGGSGPVALFMYGAPDGQRLTLYVTREAAGGQTAFQFTQEGPVRVFYWVEGQFGYALSGAVSRDELQRLSEEVYKQLQG
;
A
#
# COMPACT_ATOMS: atom_id res chain seq x y z
N MET A 1 -10.60 -16.78 16.40
CA MET A 1 -10.43 -17.07 14.97
C MET A 1 -10.99 -15.90 14.17
N GLY A 2 -10.17 -14.89 13.88
CA GLY A 2 -10.63 -13.71 13.13
C GLY A 2 -10.66 -14.04 11.64
N ARG A 3 -11.83 -14.01 11.01
CA ARG A 3 -11.92 -14.10 9.55
C ARG A 3 -11.13 -12.91 8.96
N PRO A 4 -10.21 -13.13 8.00
CA PRO A 4 -9.72 -12.05 7.16
C PRO A 4 -10.93 -11.39 6.50
N VAL A 5 -11.16 -10.12 6.78
CA VAL A 5 -12.16 -9.34 6.04
C VAL A 5 -11.43 -8.79 4.84
N GLU A 6 -11.58 -9.44 3.70
CA GLU A 6 -11.37 -8.79 2.41
C GLU A 6 -12.60 -7.90 2.17
N VAL A 7 -12.39 -6.59 2.16
CA VAL A 7 -13.42 -5.66 1.68
C VAL A 7 -13.12 -5.43 0.21
N SER A 8 -14.05 -5.81 -0.66
CA SER A 8 -13.96 -5.53 -2.09
C SER A 8 -13.77 -4.03 -2.33
N GLY A 9 -12.96 -3.67 -3.33
CA GLY A 9 -12.74 -2.30 -3.77
C GLY A 9 -14.03 -1.55 -4.18
N ASP A 10 -15.11 -2.28 -4.48
CA ASP A 10 -16.46 -1.78 -4.83
C ASP A 10 -17.04 -0.78 -3.80
N ASN A 11 -16.47 -0.74 -2.58
CA ASN A 11 -16.71 0.33 -1.64
C ASN A 11 -15.40 0.81 -0.99
N GLU A 12 -14.51 1.41 -1.79
CA GLU A 12 -13.26 2.04 -1.36
C GLU A 12 -13.45 2.87 -0.08
N LYS A 13 -14.50 3.70 -0.03
CA LYS A 13 -14.80 4.55 1.14
C LYS A 13 -15.03 3.71 2.40
N ALA A 14 -15.76 2.61 2.32
CA ALA A 14 -15.96 1.70 3.45
C ALA A 14 -14.67 0.97 3.82
N LEU A 15 -13.88 0.51 2.85
CA LEU A 15 -12.57 -0.11 3.09
C LEU A 15 -11.64 0.84 3.85
N VAL A 16 -11.49 2.07 3.35
CA VAL A 16 -10.63 3.11 3.96
C VAL A 16 -11.13 3.49 5.35
N THR A 17 -12.44 3.63 5.54
CA THR A 17 -13.03 3.93 6.86
C THR A 17 -12.75 2.79 7.85
N TRP A 18 -12.92 1.54 7.41
CA TRP A 18 -12.68 0.37 8.24
C TRP A 18 -11.19 0.23 8.60
N LEU A 19 -10.28 0.37 7.64
CA LEU A 19 -8.83 0.33 7.89
C LEU A 19 -8.38 1.48 8.80
N THR A 20 -8.87 2.70 8.57
CA THR A 20 -8.58 3.88 9.42
C THR A 20 -8.92 3.58 10.88
N LYS A 21 -10.11 3.02 11.14
CA LYS A 21 -10.54 2.65 12.49
C LYS A 21 -9.62 1.58 13.12
N ARG A 22 -9.12 0.64 12.31
CA ARG A 22 -8.28 -0.47 12.78
C ARG A 22 -6.83 -0.05 13.04
N LEU A 23 -6.27 0.84 12.22
CA LEU A 23 -4.92 1.38 12.40
C LEU A 23 -4.86 2.49 13.44
N GLY A 24 -6.01 3.10 13.78
CA GLY A 24 -6.10 4.20 14.74
C GLY A 24 -5.51 5.51 14.22
N ALA A 25 -5.37 5.65 12.90
CA ALA A 25 -4.89 6.83 12.22
C ALA A 25 -5.48 6.89 10.80
N PRO A 26 -5.73 8.08 10.22
CA PRO A 26 -6.26 8.23 8.87
C PRO A 26 -5.36 7.54 7.84
N VAL A 27 -5.91 6.57 7.12
CA VAL A 27 -5.26 5.99 5.93
C VAL A 27 -5.99 6.42 4.68
N ARG A 28 -5.30 6.36 3.54
CA ARG A 28 -5.87 6.61 2.21
C ARG A 28 -5.47 5.48 1.29
N ALA A 29 -6.33 5.17 0.33
CA ALA A 29 -5.99 4.35 -0.82
C ALA A 29 -5.58 5.30 -1.97
N PRO A 30 -4.29 5.39 -2.33
CA PRO A 30 -3.87 6.14 -3.50
C PRO A 30 -4.53 5.58 -4.76
N SER A 31 -4.90 6.44 -5.69
CA SER A 31 -5.34 6.02 -7.02
C SER A 31 -4.13 5.70 -7.89
N LEU A 32 -4.20 4.58 -8.63
CA LEU A 32 -3.21 4.20 -9.64
C LEU A 32 -3.87 3.97 -11.01
N THR A 33 -5.09 4.46 -11.19
CA THR A 33 -5.91 4.22 -12.39
C THR A 33 -5.27 4.84 -13.63
N HIS A 34 -4.56 5.97 -13.49
CA HIS A 34 -3.80 6.59 -14.59
C HIS A 34 -2.64 5.72 -15.09
N ALA A 35 -2.11 4.85 -14.22
CA ALA A 35 -1.10 3.85 -14.58
C ALA A 35 -1.70 2.49 -14.97
N GLY A 36 -3.04 2.38 -15.04
CA GLY A 36 -3.75 1.16 -15.45
C GLY A 36 -3.98 0.14 -14.33
N TYR A 37 -3.86 0.54 -13.06
CA TYR A 37 -4.11 -0.32 -11.91
C TYR A 37 -5.34 0.14 -11.13
N ASP A 38 -6.34 -0.73 -11.05
CA ASP A 38 -7.54 -0.49 -10.25
C ASP A 38 -7.37 -1.03 -8.84
N LEU A 39 -7.97 -0.34 -7.86
CA LEU A 39 -8.06 -0.85 -6.50
C LEU A 39 -8.99 -2.07 -6.46
N VAL A 40 -8.41 -3.25 -6.21
CA VAL A 40 -9.17 -4.51 -6.09
C VAL A 40 -9.78 -4.64 -4.70
N GLY A 41 -9.10 -4.12 -3.68
CA GLY A 41 -9.58 -4.14 -2.30
C GLY A 41 -8.46 -3.97 -1.30
N GLY A 42 -8.73 -4.38 -0.07
CA GLY A 42 -7.72 -4.32 0.99
C GLY A 42 -8.03 -5.24 2.16
N ARG A 43 -7.01 -5.42 3.00
CA ARG A 43 -7.08 -6.27 4.19
C ARG A 43 -6.27 -5.70 5.33
N LEU A 44 -6.68 -6.04 6.55
CA LEU A 44 -5.91 -5.80 7.76
C LEU A 44 -5.07 -7.04 8.07
N LEU A 45 -3.78 -6.85 8.33
CA LEU A 45 -2.86 -7.91 8.74
C LEU A 45 -2.36 -7.66 10.16
N PRO A 46 -2.05 -8.72 10.93
CA PRO A 46 -1.20 -8.58 12.10
C PRO A 46 0.22 -8.18 11.63
N GLY A 47 0.76 -7.09 12.17
CA GLY A 47 2.17 -6.72 12.06
C GLY A 47 2.96 -7.12 13.30
N GLY A 48 4.25 -6.77 13.33
CA GLY A 48 5.15 -7.13 14.43
C GLY A 48 4.90 -6.35 15.72
N SER A 49 4.56 -5.06 15.61
CA SER A 49 4.27 -4.16 16.73
C SER A 49 2.88 -3.50 16.63
N GLY A 50 2.13 -3.74 15.56
CA GLY A 50 0.79 -3.20 15.40
C GLY A 50 0.05 -3.74 14.17
N PRO A 51 -1.22 -3.34 13.96
CA PRO A 51 -1.95 -3.69 12.77
C PRO A 51 -1.37 -3.00 11.53
N VAL A 52 -1.50 -3.69 10.40
CA VAL A 52 -1.01 -3.25 9.08
C VAL A 52 -2.19 -3.19 8.11
N ALA A 53 -2.27 -2.12 7.33
CA ALA A 53 -3.18 -2.06 6.19
C ALA A 53 -2.47 -2.54 4.93
N LEU A 54 -3.19 -3.31 4.12
CA LEU A 54 -2.77 -3.72 2.79
C LEU A 54 -3.81 -3.25 1.78
N PHE A 55 -3.39 -2.52 0.75
CA PHE A 55 -4.19 -2.24 -0.43
C PHE A 55 -3.67 -3.06 -1.60
N MET A 56 -4.57 -3.68 -2.35
CA MET A 56 -4.27 -4.55 -3.48
C MET A 56 -4.79 -3.92 -4.75
N TYR A 57 -3.93 -3.81 -5.75
CA TYR A 57 -4.26 -3.24 -7.05
C TYR A 57 -4.03 -4.26 -8.17
N GLY A 58 -4.80 -4.14 -9.24
CA GLY A 58 -4.70 -5.05 -10.37
C GLY A 58 -4.87 -4.34 -11.71
N ALA A 59 -4.09 -4.78 -12.69
CA ALA A 59 -4.23 -4.40 -14.08
C ALA A 59 -4.97 -5.50 -14.89
N PRO A 60 -5.56 -5.16 -16.05
CA PRO A 60 -6.27 -6.11 -16.91
C PRO A 60 -5.39 -7.24 -17.46
N ASP A 61 -4.08 -7.01 -17.59
CA ASP A 61 -3.11 -8.00 -18.07
C ASP A 61 -2.68 -9.01 -16.99
N GLY A 62 -3.26 -8.92 -15.79
CA GLY A 62 -2.96 -9.79 -14.66
C GLY A 62 -1.86 -9.28 -13.74
N GLN A 63 -1.20 -8.16 -14.05
CA GLN A 63 -0.23 -7.55 -13.14
C GLN A 63 -0.90 -7.11 -11.83
N ARG A 64 -0.15 -7.20 -10.74
CA ARG A 64 -0.63 -6.88 -9.38
C ARG A 64 0.39 -6.02 -8.65
N LEU A 65 -0.13 -5.05 -7.92
CA LEU A 65 0.64 -4.24 -6.99
C LEU A 65 0.03 -4.36 -5.60
N THR A 66 0.88 -4.22 -4.59
CA THR A 66 0.45 -4.22 -3.20
C THR A 66 1.11 -3.07 -2.46
N LEU A 67 0.29 -2.22 -1.84
CA LEU A 67 0.72 -1.15 -0.95
C LEU A 67 0.52 -1.60 0.50
N TYR A 68 1.62 -1.71 1.22
CA TYR A 68 1.69 -1.98 2.65
C TYR A 68 1.78 -0.67 3.42
N VAL A 69 0.99 -0.52 4.48
CA VAL A 69 0.98 0.67 5.34
C VAL A 69 1.03 0.25 6.80
N THR A 70 2.04 0.74 7.52
CA THR A 70 2.26 0.42 8.94
C THR A 70 2.63 1.65 9.75
N ARG A 71 2.37 1.64 11.06
CA ARG A 71 2.87 2.66 11.99
C ARG A 71 4.21 2.27 12.65
N GLU A 72 4.70 1.06 12.39
CA GLU A 72 5.90 0.50 13.04
C GLU A 72 7.19 1.19 12.63
N ALA A 73 7.22 1.85 11.47
CA ALA A 73 8.39 2.59 10.97
C ALA A 73 8.30 4.11 11.23
N ALA A 74 7.35 4.57 12.04
CA ALA A 74 7.21 5.99 12.37
C ALA A 74 8.49 6.50 13.06
N GLY A 75 9.20 7.44 12.42
CA GLY A 75 10.46 8.01 12.92
C GLY A 75 11.74 7.52 12.25
N GLY A 76 11.67 6.68 11.21
CA GLY A 76 12.80 6.22 10.40
C GLY A 76 13.15 7.10 9.19
N GLN A 77 14.17 6.69 8.41
CA GLN A 77 14.65 7.44 7.23
C GLN A 77 13.54 7.62 6.17
N THR A 78 13.40 8.85 5.68
CA THR A 78 12.38 9.30 4.71
C THR A 78 12.75 9.03 3.24
N ALA A 79 13.97 8.58 2.98
CA ALA A 79 14.45 8.33 1.63
C ALA A 79 13.82 7.05 1.05
N PHE A 80 13.42 7.09 -0.23
CA PHE A 80 13.05 5.87 -0.97
C PHE A 80 14.20 4.87 -0.95
N GLN A 81 13.90 3.66 -0.50
CA GLN A 81 14.81 2.53 -0.54
C GLN A 81 14.23 1.45 -1.44
N PHE A 82 15.11 0.77 -2.17
CA PHE A 82 14.74 -0.27 -3.12
C PHE A 82 15.28 -1.62 -2.68
N THR A 83 14.45 -2.65 -2.77
CA THR A 83 14.88 -4.05 -2.65
C THR A 83 14.22 -4.91 -3.73
N GLN A 84 14.82 -6.06 -4.01
CA GLN A 84 14.31 -7.04 -4.95
C GLN A 84 14.51 -8.44 -4.40
N GLU A 85 13.45 -9.24 -4.43
CA GLU A 85 13.47 -10.66 -4.10
C GLU A 85 12.85 -11.46 -5.26
N GLY A 86 13.70 -12.18 -5.98
CA GLY A 86 13.29 -12.87 -7.21
C GLY A 86 12.63 -11.90 -8.21
N PRO A 87 11.39 -12.15 -8.67
CA PRO A 87 10.68 -11.28 -9.59
C PRO A 87 10.04 -10.06 -8.90
N VAL A 88 9.91 -10.07 -7.58
CA VAL A 88 9.22 -9.01 -6.82
C VAL A 88 10.20 -7.89 -6.50
N ARG A 89 9.78 -6.68 -6.83
CA ARG A 89 10.48 -5.45 -6.49
C ARG A 89 9.68 -4.71 -5.43
N VAL A 90 10.38 -4.01 -4.53
CA VAL A 90 9.74 -3.25 -3.46
C VAL A 90 10.46 -1.92 -3.31
N PHE A 91 9.68 -0.84 -3.28
CA PHE A 91 10.13 0.45 -2.77
C PHE A 91 9.48 0.70 -1.42
N TYR A 92 10.28 1.12 -0.43
CA TYR A 92 9.77 1.51 0.89
C TYR A 92 10.26 2.90 1.29
N TRP A 93 9.42 3.60 2.03
CA TRP A 93 9.67 4.95 2.52
C TRP A 93 8.86 5.23 3.80
N VAL A 94 9.20 6.30 4.50
CA VAL A 94 8.44 6.80 5.65
C VAL A 94 7.86 8.17 5.27
N GLU A 95 6.56 8.37 5.53
CA GLU A 95 5.89 9.66 5.39
C GLU A 95 4.98 9.89 6.61
N GLY A 96 5.19 11.01 7.29
CA GLY A 96 4.57 11.31 8.58
C GLY A 96 4.72 10.18 9.61
N GLN A 97 3.57 9.64 10.04
CA GLN A 97 3.49 8.56 11.06
C GLN A 97 3.44 7.15 10.46
N PHE A 98 3.65 7.01 9.15
CA PHE A 98 3.49 5.73 8.45
C PHE A 98 4.76 5.34 7.70
N GLY A 99 5.09 4.05 7.77
CA GLY A 99 5.96 3.38 6.83
C GLY A 99 5.12 2.76 5.71
N TYR A 100 5.62 2.89 4.49
CA TYR A 100 5.00 2.38 3.29
C TYR A 100 5.93 1.42 2.57
N ALA A 101 5.36 0.41 1.92
CA ALA A 101 6.07 -0.39 0.93
C ALA A 101 5.16 -0.68 -0.26
N LEU A 102 5.54 -0.22 -1.45
CA LEU A 102 4.88 -0.60 -2.71
C LEU A 102 5.65 -1.74 -3.34
N SER A 103 4.95 -2.83 -3.66
CA SER A 103 5.54 -4.05 -4.18
C SER A 103 4.82 -4.57 -5.40
N GLY A 104 5.54 -5.22 -6.31
CA GLY A 104 4.99 -5.83 -7.52
C GLY A 104 6.03 -6.52 -8.39
N ALA A 105 5.55 -7.34 -9.33
CA ALA A 105 6.37 -8.04 -10.32
C ALA A 105 6.51 -7.23 -11.63
N VAL A 106 6.70 -5.91 -11.51
CA VAL A 106 6.88 -4.97 -12.63
C VAL A 106 8.33 -4.54 -12.73
N SER A 107 8.74 -3.82 -13.79
CA SER A 107 10.11 -3.32 -13.89
C SER A 107 10.45 -2.35 -12.73
N ARG A 108 11.74 -2.19 -12.44
CA ARG A 108 12.18 -1.25 -11.39
C ARG A 108 11.72 0.18 -11.68
N ASP A 109 11.88 0.62 -12.93
CA ASP A 109 11.53 1.98 -13.33
C ASP A 109 10.02 2.24 -13.24
N GLU A 110 9.21 1.23 -13.57
CA GLU A 110 7.75 1.30 -13.40
C GLU A 110 7.39 1.38 -11.92
N LEU A 111 7.94 0.49 -11.08
CA LEU A 111 7.65 0.52 -9.65
C LEU A 111 8.12 1.82 -9.00
N GLN A 112 9.24 2.39 -9.45
CA GLN A 112 9.72 3.69 -8.97
C GLN A 112 8.72 4.80 -9.30
N ARG A 113 8.29 4.91 -10.56
CA ARG A 113 7.28 5.90 -10.98
C ARG A 113 6.00 5.80 -10.17
N LEU A 114 5.48 4.59 -9.98
CA LEU A 114 4.29 4.32 -9.19
C LEU A 114 4.48 4.69 -7.71
N SER A 115 5.66 4.42 -7.15
CA SER A 115 5.99 4.77 -5.76
C SER A 115 6.04 6.30 -5.56
N GLU A 116 6.61 7.03 -6.52
CA GLU A 116 6.62 8.49 -6.52
C GLU A 116 5.21 9.09 -6.67
N GLU A 117 4.35 8.49 -7.49
CA GLU A 117 2.94 8.88 -7.63
C GLU A 117 2.17 8.67 -6.32
N VAL A 118 2.28 7.48 -5.72
CA VAL A 118 1.68 7.16 -4.43
C VAL A 118 2.14 8.16 -3.36
N TYR A 119 3.44 8.40 -3.28
CA TYR A 119 4.01 9.34 -2.30
C TYR A 119 3.40 10.74 -2.45
N LYS A 120 3.37 11.30 -3.67
CA LYS A 120 2.76 12.62 -3.92
C LYS A 120 1.30 12.71 -3.45
N GLN A 121 0.51 11.65 -3.65
CA GLN A 121 -0.89 11.62 -3.21
C GLN A 121 -1.04 11.54 -1.68
N LEU A 122 -0.06 10.99 -0.98
CA LEU A 122 -0.08 10.83 0.48
C LEU A 122 0.47 12.04 1.26
N GLN A 123 1.24 12.91 0.59
CA GLN A 123 1.79 14.14 1.18
C GLN A 123 0.76 15.27 1.38
N GLY A 124 -0.33 15.29 0.62
CA GLY A 124 -1.43 16.27 0.76
C GLY A 124 -2.42 15.89 1.83
#